data_AF-A0A965GBK9-F1
#
_entry.id   AF-A0A965GBK9-F1
#
_cell.length_a   1.000
_cell.length_b   1.000
_cell.length_c   1.000
_cell.angle_alpha   90.00
_cell.angle_beta   90.00
_cell.angle_gamma   90.00
#
_symmetry.space_group_name_H-M   'P 1'
#
loop_
_entity.id
_entity.type
_entity.pdbx_description
1 polymer ?
#
loop_
_entity_poly.entity_id
_entity_poly.type
_entity_poly.pdbx_seq_one_letter_code
_entity_poly.pdbx_strand_id
1 'polypeptide(L)'
;MSEFRSGFATFVGRPNVGKSTLTNALVGEKIAITSSKPQTTRRAIRGIVNTENAQIILVDTPGLHRPRTLLGQRLNHLVENTLGEVDVIGLCIPANEKIGPGDAFINEQIGAYRRAKLVALVTKSETVSRDALAKQLVAVSELREWAAIIPVSAVSGEQLDELKDVLGSLLPVSKALYPTDMATEETLEERICELIREASLEDSREELPHSLAVTIDEMGKREDSNIFDIHANLWVER
;
A
#
# COMPACT_ATOMS: atom_id res chain seq x y z
N MET A 1 -0.47 11.93 29.96
CA MET A 1 -0.59 12.41 28.56
C MET A 1 0.05 11.34 27.71
N SER A 2 -0.69 10.72 26.80
CA SER A 2 -0.10 9.80 25.81
C SER A 2 0.93 10.58 25.00
N GLU A 3 2.13 10.01 24.86
CA GLU A 3 3.14 10.60 23.99
C GLU A 3 2.72 10.42 22.52
N PHE A 4 2.76 11.51 21.74
CA PHE A 4 2.48 11.46 20.31
C PHE A 4 3.55 10.62 19.59
N ARG A 5 3.13 9.83 18.60
CA ARG A 5 4.01 8.92 17.85
C ARG A 5 3.97 9.23 16.37
N SER A 6 5.09 9.09 15.67
CA SER A 6 5.10 9.25 14.22
C SER A 6 6.19 8.42 13.58
N GLY A 7 5.94 7.90 12.39
CA GLY A 7 6.89 7.04 11.70
C GLY A 7 6.31 6.37 10.47
N PHE A 8 7.13 5.53 9.85
CA PHE A 8 6.85 4.97 8.54
C PHE A 8 6.34 3.54 8.66
N ALA A 9 5.25 3.24 7.97
CA ALA A 9 4.69 1.91 7.85
C ALA A 9 4.55 1.54 6.38
N THR A 10 4.62 0.25 6.08
CA THR A 10 4.44 -0.24 4.70
C THR A 10 3.68 -1.55 4.68
N PHE A 11 2.91 -1.76 3.62
CA PHE A 11 2.18 -3.01 3.41
C PHE A 11 2.83 -3.82 2.30
N VAL A 12 3.09 -5.09 2.62
CA VAL A 12 3.71 -6.04 1.71
C VAL A 12 2.86 -7.29 1.59
N GLY A 13 3.05 -8.04 0.52
CA GLY A 13 2.24 -9.22 0.22
C GLY A 13 2.11 -9.41 -1.28
N ARG A 14 1.61 -10.58 -1.67
CA ARG A 14 1.43 -10.94 -3.08
C ARG A 14 0.60 -9.90 -3.85
N PRO A 15 0.67 -9.88 -5.19
CA PRO A 15 -0.27 -9.11 -6.00
C PRO A 15 -1.73 -9.41 -5.59
N ASN A 16 -2.60 -8.40 -5.67
CA ASN A 16 -4.05 -8.52 -5.45
C ASN A 16 -4.52 -8.93 -4.04
N VAL A 17 -3.66 -8.90 -3.03
CA VAL A 17 -4.06 -9.15 -1.62
C VAL A 17 -4.76 -7.97 -0.95
N GLY A 18 -4.98 -6.85 -1.66
CA GLY A 18 -5.72 -5.69 -1.15
C GLY A 18 -4.87 -4.58 -0.49
N LYS A 19 -3.56 -4.53 -0.76
CA LYS A 19 -2.64 -3.51 -0.19
C LYS A 19 -3.10 -2.08 -0.49
N SER A 20 -3.21 -1.71 -1.78
CA SER A 20 -3.57 -0.35 -2.19
C SER A 20 -5.00 0.02 -1.77
N THR A 21 -5.93 -0.95 -1.77
CA THR A 21 -7.29 -0.76 -1.24
C THR A 21 -7.26 -0.42 0.25
N LEU A 22 -6.44 -1.14 1.03
CA LEU A 22 -6.26 -0.87 2.46
C LEU A 22 -5.59 0.49 2.69
N THR A 23 -4.55 0.84 1.93
CA THR A 23 -3.90 2.15 2.00
C THR A 23 -4.90 3.28 1.77
N ASN A 24 -5.69 3.21 0.69
CA ASN A 24 -6.71 4.21 0.40
C ASN A 24 -7.78 4.29 1.51
N ALA A 25 -8.20 3.15 2.05
CA ALA A 25 -9.20 3.10 3.11
C ALA A 25 -8.68 3.72 4.43
N LEU A 26 -7.39 3.54 4.76
CA LEU A 26 -6.78 4.14 5.94
C LEU A 26 -6.58 5.64 5.81
N VAL A 27 -6.19 6.11 4.62
CA VAL A 27 -6.00 7.54 4.32
C VAL A 27 -7.34 8.27 4.21
N GLY A 28 -8.39 7.59 3.75
CA GLY A 28 -9.72 8.17 3.55
C GLY A 28 -9.91 8.81 2.18
N GLU A 29 -8.89 8.80 1.32
CA GLU A 29 -8.99 9.18 -0.08
C GLU A 29 -8.18 8.23 -0.99
N LYS A 30 -8.49 8.25 -2.28
CA LYS A 30 -7.77 7.46 -3.29
C LYS A 30 -6.44 8.13 -3.62
N ILE A 31 -5.36 7.58 -3.08
CA ILE A 31 -3.97 8.01 -3.32
C ILE A 31 -3.16 6.95 -4.07
N ALA A 32 -3.44 5.67 -3.84
CA ALA A 32 -2.78 4.56 -4.51
C ALA A 32 -3.71 3.97 -5.56
N ILE A 33 -3.20 3.73 -6.77
CA ILE A 33 -3.98 3.05 -7.81
C ILE A 33 -4.29 1.60 -7.43
N THR A 34 -5.45 1.13 -7.83
CA THR A 34 -5.92 -0.23 -7.60
C THR A 34 -6.11 -0.93 -8.94
N SER A 35 -5.37 -2.01 -9.19
CA SER A 35 -5.61 -2.84 -10.38
C SER A 35 -5.40 -4.32 -10.06
N SER A 36 -6.13 -5.16 -10.79
CA SER A 36 -6.01 -6.62 -10.74
C SER A 36 -4.72 -7.13 -11.39
N LYS A 37 -3.96 -6.25 -12.06
CA LYS A 37 -2.66 -6.58 -12.66
C LYS A 37 -1.56 -6.51 -11.59
N PRO A 38 -0.55 -7.40 -11.65
CA PRO A 38 0.62 -7.29 -10.78
C PRO A 38 1.49 -6.05 -11.11
N GLN A 39 2.26 -5.58 -10.11
CA GLN A 39 3.22 -4.46 -10.23
C GLN A 39 2.62 -3.11 -10.61
N THR A 40 1.51 -2.74 -9.96
CA THR A 40 0.83 -1.46 -10.19
C THR A 40 1.66 -0.28 -9.72
N THR A 41 2.26 -0.30 -8.52
CA THR A 41 2.99 0.84 -7.95
C THR A 41 4.43 0.90 -8.44
N ARG A 42 4.86 2.00 -9.08
CA ARG A 42 6.23 2.24 -9.59
C ARG A 42 7.03 3.32 -8.87
N ARG A 43 6.37 4.16 -8.07
CA ARG A 43 6.96 5.21 -7.22
C ARG A 43 6.50 4.99 -5.78
N ALA A 44 7.32 5.37 -4.80
CA ALA A 44 6.90 5.30 -3.41
C ALA A 44 5.84 6.38 -3.16
N ILE A 45 4.57 5.98 -3.07
CA ILE A 45 3.47 6.86 -2.69
C ILE A 45 3.42 6.91 -1.17
N ARG A 46 3.24 8.10 -0.60
CA ARG A 46 3.13 8.32 0.85
C ARG A 46 1.72 8.74 1.20
N GLY A 47 0.99 7.85 1.84
CA GLY A 47 -0.27 8.16 2.50
C GLY A 47 -0.04 8.60 3.93
N ILE A 48 -0.59 9.74 4.30
CA ILE A 48 -0.47 10.30 5.65
C ILE A 48 -1.78 10.06 6.37
N VAL A 49 -1.72 9.25 7.43
CA VAL A 49 -2.86 8.92 8.28
C VAL A 49 -2.64 9.58 9.64
N ASN A 50 -3.51 10.52 9.98
CA ASN A 50 -3.49 11.21 11.28
C ASN A 50 -4.52 10.58 12.22
N THR A 51 -4.10 10.29 13.46
CA THR A 51 -4.99 9.95 14.58
C THR A 51 -4.79 10.98 15.70
N GLU A 52 -5.58 10.88 16.78
CA GLU A 52 -5.40 11.76 17.93
C GLU A 52 -4.01 11.64 18.56
N ASN A 53 -3.40 10.44 18.51
CA ASN A 53 -2.16 10.13 19.22
C ASN A 53 -0.99 9.74 18.31
N ALA A 54 -1.19 9.65 16.99
CA ALA A 54 -0.14 9.26 16.06
C ALA A 54 -0.28 9.85 14.65
N GLN A 55 0.83 9.88 13.92
CA GLN A 55 0.87 10.10 12.47
C GLN A 55 1.59 8.94 11.79
N ILE A 56 0.87 8.19 10.96
CA ILE A 56 1.38 7.02 10.25
C ILE A 56 1.63 7.41 8.80
N ILE A 57 2.87 7.26 8.34
CA ILE A 57 3.25 7.51 6.95
C ILE A 57 3.29 6.17 6.24
N LEU A 58 2.21 5.84 5.54
CA LEU A 58 2.07 4.64 4.73
C LEU A 58 2.89 4.79 3.45
N VAL A 59 3.99 4.07 3.34
CA VAL A 59 4.80 4.02 2.13
C VAL A 59 4.35 2.83 1.30
N ASP A 60 3.69 3.12 0.17
CA ASP A 60 3.34 2.10 -0.82
C ASP A 60 4.61 1.72 -1.60
N THR A 61 5.20 0.59 -1.21
CA THR A 61 6.33 0.01 -1.93
C THR A 61 5.83 -0.91 -3.05
N PRO A 62 6.46 -0.90 -4.24
CA PRO A 62 6.23 -1.93 -5.25
C PRO A 62 6.31 -3.32 -4.61
N GLY A 63 5.34 -4.20 -4.89
CA GLY A 63 5.26 -5.49 -4.18
C GLY A 63 6.56 -6.31 -4.29
N LEU A 64 7.07 -6.81 -3.16
CA LEU A 64 8.22 -7.73 -3.12
C LEU A 64 7.92 -8.96 -3.99
N HIS A 65 8.62 -9.07 -5.11
CA HIS A 65 8.51 -10.20 -6.02
C HIS A 65 9.90 -10.60 -6.52
N ARG A 66 10.06 -11.87 -6.88
CA ARG A 66 11.30 -12.36 -7.48
C ARG A 66 11.47 -11.67 -8.85
N PRO A 67 12.48 -10.80 -9.03
CA PRO A 67 12.54 -9.96 -10.22
C PRO A 67 12.88 -10.82 -11.44
N ARG A 68 12.11 -10.65 -12.52
CA ARG A 68 12.33 -11.30 -13.82
C ARG A 68 12.83 -10.33 -14.91
N THR A 69 12.93 -9.03 -14.58
CA THR A 69 13.33 -7.93 -15.48
C THR A 69 14.24 -6.93 -14.75
N LEU A 70 14.99 -6.10 -15.49
CA LEU A 70 15.85 -5.04 -14.94
C LEU A 70 15.05 -3.96 -14.19
N LEU A 71 13.83 -3.65 -14.65
CA LEU A 71 12.90 -2.78 -13.94
C LEU A 71 12.48 -3.38 -12.60
N GLY A 72 12.19 -4.68 -12.55
CA GLY A 72 11.94 -5.40 -11.28
C GLY A 72 13.12 -5.35 -10.31
N GLN A 73 14.36 -5.42 -10.80
CA GLN A 73 15.56 -5.27 -9.97
C GLN A 73 15.71 -3.85 -9.41
N ARG A 74 15.47 -2.81 -10.22
CA ARG A 74 15.48 -1.41 -9.75
C ARG A 74 14.37 -1.12 -8.74
N LEU A 75 13.16 -1.65 -8.97
CA LEU A 75 12.07 -1.56 -8.01
C LEU A 75 12.43 -2.25 -6.70
N ASN A 76 13.08 -3.42 -6.74
CA ASN A 76 13.55 -4.09 -5.53
C ASN A 76 14.61 -3.27 -4.76
N HIS A 77 15.51 -2.54 -5.42
CA HIS A 77 16.45 -1.64 -4.74
C HIS A 77 15.75 -0.42 -4.09
N LEU A 78 14.72 0.14 -4.74
CA LEU A 78 13.86 1.17 -4.12
C LEU A 78 13.15 0.63 -2.87
N VAL A 79 12.67 -0.61 -2.94
CA VAL A 79 12.03 -1.32 -1.82
C VAL A 79 13.05 -1.57 -0.70
N GLU A 80 14.28 -2.03 -1.00
CA GLU A 80 15.33 -2.26 0.01
C GLU A 80 15.70 -0.98 0.77
N ASN A 81 15.87 0.15 0.07
CA ASN A 81 16.15 1.45 0.70
C ASN A 81 14.97 1.94 1.55
N THR A 82 13.74 1.72 1.07
CA THR A 82 12.53 2.13 1.80
C THR A 82 12.29 1.25 3.04
N LEU A 83 12.42 -0.07 2.90
CA LEU A 83 12.20 -1.05 3.97
C LEU A 83 13.30 -1.02 5.04
N GLY A 84 14.51 -0.54 4.71
CA GLY A 84 15.56 -0.29 5.71
C GLY A 84 15.20 0.77 6.75
N GLU A 85 14.24 1.65 6.43
CA GLU A 85 13.87 2.83 7.21
C GLU A 85 12.47 2.76 7.83
N VAL A 86 11.65 1.74 7.51
CA VAL A 86 10.30 1.61 8.08
C VAL A 86 10.30 1.12 9.52
N ASP A 87 9.41 1.69 10.33
CA ASP A 87 9.20 1.30 11.72
C ASP A 87 8.22 0.12 11.84
N VAL A 88 7.29 -0.03 10.88
CA VAL A 88 6.30 -1.13 10.84
C VAL A 88 6.18 -1.73 9.44
N ILE A 89 6.16 -3.06 9.33
CA ILE A 89 5.85 -3.79 8.10
C ILE A 89 4.58 -4.63 8.35
N GLY A 90 3.52 -4.35 7.60
CA GLY A 90 2.29 -5.14 7.58
C GLY A 90 2.31 -6.18 6.45
N LEU A 91 2.34 -7.47 6.78
CA LEU A 91 2.16 -8.54 5.80
C LEU A 91 0.66 -8.78 5.56
N CYS A 92 0.18 -8.44 4.36
CA CYS A 92 -1.18 -8.66 3.94
C CYS A 92 -1.37 -10.08 3.40
N ILE A 93 -2.24 -10.85 4.07
CA ILE A 93 -2.67 -12.19 3.68
C ILE A 93 -4.20 -12.17 3.55
N PRO A 94 -4.78 -12.46 2.38
CA PRO A 94 -6.22 -12.40 2.21
C PRO A 94 -6.91 -13.56 2.95
N ALA A 95 -8.06 -13.26 3.57
CA ALA A 95 -8.83 -14.21 4.35
C ALA A 95 -9.43 -15.35 3.51
N ASN A 96 -9.69 -15.08 2.24
CA ASN A 96 -10.32 -16.01 1.29
C ASN A 96 -9.35 -16.86 0.47
N GLU A 97 -8.04 -16.77 0.70
CA GLU A 97 -7.05 -17.61 0.01
C GLU A 97 -6.24 -18.42 1.02
N LYS A 98 -5.76 -19.59 0.59
CA LYS A 98 -4.80 -20.35 1.39
C LYS A 98 -3.47 -19.62 1.41
N ILE A 99 -2.78 -19.67 2.55
CA ILE A 99 -1.39 -19.22 2.68
C ILE A 99 -0.53 -20.06 1.73
N GLY A 100 0.04 -19.42 0.72
CA GLY A 100 0.79 -20.09 -0.34
C GLY A 100 2.30 -19.88 -0.24
N PRO A 101 3.08 -20.51 -1.15
CA PRO A 101 4.54 -20.35 -1.19
C PRO A 101 4.99 -18.89 -1.35
N GLY A 102 4.21 -18.06 -2.05
CA GLY A 102 4.51 -16.63 -2.20
C GLY A 102 4.34 -15.84 -0.90
N ASP A 103 3.36 -16.21 -0.06
CA ASP A 103 3.19 -15.58 1.25
C ASP A 103 4.33 -16.00 2.19
N ALA A 104 4.69 -17.29 2.19
CA ALA A 104 5.82 -17.81 2.95
C ALA A 104 7.16 -17.17 2.54
N PHE A 105 7.39 -16.98 1.23
CA PHE A 105 8.57 -16.31 0.72
C PHE A 105 8.65 -14.85 1.21
N ILE A 106 7.56 -14.08 1.11
CA ILE A 106 7.55 -12.69 1.58
C ILE A 106 7.75 -12.65 3.10
N ASN A 107 7.11 -13.56 3.84
CA ASN A 107 7.27 -13.68 5.29
C ASN A 107 8.73 -13.91 5.72
N GLU A 108 9.47 -14.75 4.97
CA GLU A 108 10.90 -14.96 5.19
C GLU A 108 11.70 -13.69 4.88
N GLN A 109 11.45 -13.05 3.75
CA GLN A 109 12.17 -11.83 3.32
C GLN A 109 12.00 -10.68 4.31
N ILE A 110 10.79 -10.46 4.85
CA ILE A 110 10.56 -9.38 5.82
C ILE A 110 11.29 -9.62 7.15
N GLY A 111 11.69 -10.87 7.43
CA GLY A 111 12.50 -11.20 8.61
C GLY A 111 13.91 -10.60 8.60
N ALA A 112 14.42 -10.16 7.44
CA ALA A 112 15.69 -9.45 7.34
C ALA A 112 15.66 -8.05 8.00
N TYR A 113 14.47 -7.42 8.09
CA TYR A 113 14.31 -6.06 8.59
C TYR A 113 14.08 -6.03 10.11
N ARG A 114 15.14 -6.34 10.88
CA ARG A 114 15.07 -6.50 12.35
C ARG A 114 14.60 -5.27 13.13
N ARG A 115 14.70 -4.08 12.55
CA ARG A 115 14.26 -2.83 13.19
C ARG A 115 12.73 -2.70 13.14
N ALA A 116 12.10 -3.16 12.07
CA ALA A 116 10.67 -2.99 11.87
C ALA A 116 9.86 -3.93 12.77
N LYS A 117 8.78 -3.41 13.34
CA LYS A 117 7.74 -4.23 13.96
C LYS A 117 6.93 -4.90 12.86
N LEU A 118 6.73 -6.21 12.98
CA LEU A 118 6.05 -6.98 11.96
C LEU A 118 4.62 -7.25 12.41
N VAL A 119 3.65 -6.89 11.58
CA VAL A 119 2.23 -7.05 11.84
C VAL A 119 1.64 -7.91 10.74
N ALA A 120 0.73 -8.82 11.07
CA ALA A 120 -0.04 -9.55 10.08
C ALA A 120 -1.40 -8.90 9.87
N LEU A 121 -1.75 -8.67 8.61
CA LEU A 121 -3.00 -8.06 8.19
C LEU A 121 -3.79 -9.11 7.41
N VAL A 122 -4.83 -9.66 8.04
CA VAL A 122 -5.72 -10.62 7.38
C VAL A 122 -6.78 -9.85 6.61
N THR A 123 -6.45 -9.50 5.36
CA THR A 123 -7.26 -8.62 4.51
C THR A 123 -8.48 -9.34 3.94
N LYS A 124 -9.45 -8.59 3.40
CA LYS A 124 -10.68 -9.14 2.79
C LYS A 124 -11.51 -9.97 3.79
N SER A 125 -11.47 -9.63 5.07
CA SER A 125 -12.16 -10.39 6.14
C SER A 125 -13.67 -10.51 5.91
N GLU A 126 -14.27 -9.57 5.18
CA GLU A 126 -15.69 -9.57 4.82
C GLU A 126 -16.09 -10.72 3.87
N THR A 127 -15.12 -11.36 3.22
CA THR A 127 -15.37 -12.37 2.18
C THR A 127 -15.52 -13.79 2.72
N VAL A 128 -15.36 -13.99 4.03
CA VAL A 128 -15.33 -15.32 4.65
C VAL A 128 -16.22 -15.41 5.90
N SER A 129 -16.57 -16.63 6.29
CA SER A 129 -17.28 -16.87 7.55
C SER A 129 -16.38 -16.68 8.77
N ARG A 130 -16.97 -16.49 9.96
CA ARG A 130 -16.22 -16.37 11.23
C ARG A 130 -15.34 -17.58 11.52
N ASP A 131 -15.82 -18.79 11.20
CA ASP A 131 -15.04 -20.03 11.38
C ASP A 131 -13.84 -20.09 10.42
N ALA A 132 -14.02 -19.70 9.16
CA ALA A 132 -12.92 -19.62 8.19
C ALA A 132 -11.90 -18.55 8.58
N LEU A 133 -12.37 -17.39 9.05
CA LEU A 133 -11.50 -16.31 9.54
C LEU A 133 -10.68 -16.76 10.74
N ALA A 134 -11.30 -17.43 11.72
CA ALA A 134 -10.60 -17.96 12.89
C ALA A 134 -9.50 -18.96 12.50
N LYS A 135 -9.79 -19.88 11.56
CA LYS A 135 -8.79 -20.82 11.02
C LYS A 135 -7.63 -20.09 10.33
N GLN A 136 -7.92 -19.05 9.56
CA GLN A 136 -6.89 -18.26 8.90
C GLN A 136 -6.02 -17.50 9.91
N LEU A 137 -6.61 -16.92 10.96
CA LEU A 137 -5.87 -16.22 12.02
C LEU A 137 -4.90 -17.17 12.74
N VAL A 138 -5.34 -18.40 13.03
CA VAL A 138 -4.47 -19.44 13.60
C VAL A 138 -3.33 -19.76 12.65
N ALA A 139 -3.61 -20.04 11.37
CA ALA A 139 -2.58 -20.35 10.39
C ALA A 139 -1.56 -19.22 10.20
N VAL A 140 -2.02 -17.95 10.23
CA VAL A 140 -1.15 -16.78 10.16
C VAL A 140 -0.28 -16.64 11.42
N SER A 141 -0.84 -16.93 12.60
CA SER A 141 -0.08 -16.90 13.86
C SER A 141 1.05 -17.94 13.92
N GLU A 142 0.92 -19.05 13.20
CA GLU A 142 1.94 -20.10 13.11
C GLU A 142 3.10 -19.74 12.18
N LEU A 143 2.95 -18.71 11.33
CA LEU A 143 4.02 -18.31 10.40
C LEU A 143 5.23 -17.70 11.09
N ARG A 144 5.02 -17.00 12.21
CA ARG A 144 6.05 -16.37 13.05
C ARG A 144 5.43 -15.71 14.28
N GLU A 145 6.30 -15.20 15.16
CA GLU A 145 5.92 -14.20 16.16
C GLU A 145 5.63 -12.84 15.50
N TRP A 146 4.43 -12.31 15.75
CA TRP A 146 3.94 -11.04 15.24
C TRP A 146 3.80 -10.03 16.38
N ALA A 147 4.01 -8.74 16.10
CA ALA A 147 3.66 -7.67 17.03
C ALA A 147 2.14 -7.55 17.21
N ALA A 148 1.38 -7.83 16.15
CA ALA A 148 -0.07 -7.93 16.16
C ALA A 148 -0.58 -8.72 14.94
N ILE A 149 -1.78 -9.29 15.05
CA ILE A 149 -2.51 -9.91 13.95
C ILE A 149 -3.90 -9.26 13.91
N ILE A 150 -4.23 -8.59 12.82
CA ILE A 150 -5.48 -7.82 12.69
C ILE A 150 -6.23 -8.32 11.44
N PRO A 151 -7.44 -8.87 11.59
CA PRO A 151 -8.35 -9.03 10.46
C PRO A 151 -8.90 -7.67 10.05
N VAL A 152 -8.89 -7.36 8.75
CA VAL A 152 -9.32 -6.05 8.27
C VAL A 152 -10.12 -6.15 6.98
N SER A 153 -11.13 -5.29 6.88
CA SER A 153 -11.86 -5.07 5.63
C SER A 153 -11.70 -3.64 5.18
N ALA A 154 -11.00 -3.46 4.06
CA ALA A 154 -10.93 -2.17 3.40
C ALA A 154 -12.26 -1.78 2.71
N VAL A 155 -13.16 -2.75 2.49
CA VAL A 155 -14.44 -2.55 1.80
C VAL A 155 -15.54 -2.19 2.79
N SER A 156 -15.68 -2.94 3.90
CA SER A 156 -16.70 -2.64 4.91
C SER A 156 -16.24 -1.61 5.95
N GLY A 157 -14.93 -1.33 6.02
CA GLY A 157 -14.34 -0.48 7.05
C GLY A 157 -14.10 -1.19 8.38
N GLU A 158 -14.42 -2.49 8.46
CA GLU A 158 -14.23 -3.27 9.69
C GLU A 158 -12.75 -3.30 10.10
N GLN A 159 -12.52 -2.93 11.36
CA GLN A 159 -11.22 -2.87 12.03
C GLN A 159 -10.20 -1.87 11.47
N LEU A 160 -10.63 -0.87 10.69
CA LEU A 160 -9.72 0.16 10.20
C LEU A 160 -9.18 1.06 11.32
N ASP A 161 -10.02 1.46 12.28
CA ASP A 161 -9.58 2.34 13.37
C ASP A 161 -8.68 1.58 14.35
N GLU A 162 -9.03 0.32 14.67
CA GLU A 162 -8.17 -0.58 15.44
C GLU A 162 -6.81 -0.80 14.75
N LEU A 163 -6.80 -0.93 13.42
CA LEU A 163 -5.55 -1.00 12.67
C LEU A 163 -4.73 0.28 12.83
N LYS A 164 -5.33 1.47 12.72
CA LYS A 164 -4.63 2.75 12.93
C LYS A 164 -4.04 2.83 14.33
N ASP A 165 -4.81 2.45 15.34
CA ASP A 165 -4.37 2.49 16.74
C ASP A 165 -3.20 1.53 16.99
N VAL A 166 -3.30 0.30 16.49
CA VAL A 166 -2.22 -0.69 16.61
C VAL A 166 -0.97 -0.20 15.90
N LEU A 167 -1.08 0.23 14.63
CA LEU A 167 0.08 0.76 13.89
C LEU A 167 0.70 1.95 14.64
N GLY A 168 -0.11 2.93 15.05
CA GLY A 168 0.34 4.12 15.78
C GLY A 168 1.05 3.79 17.10
N SER A 169 0.57 2.78 17.84
CA SER A 169 1.19 2.34 19.10
C SER A 169 2.59 1.73 18.90
N LEU A 170 2.87 1.17 17.72
CA LEU A 170 4.13 0.54 17.37
C LEU A 170 5.17 1.53 16.85
N LEU A 171 4.76 2.74 16.47
CA LEU A 171 5.64 3.81 15.98
C LEU A 171 6.48 4.43 17.10
N PRO A 172 7.65 5.01 16.79
CA PRO A 172 8.45 5.72 17.79
C PRO A 172 7.75 6.99 18.28
N VAL A 173 8.08 7.39 19.51
CA VAL A 173 7.69 8.70 20.05
C VAL A 173 8.35 9.77 19.21
N SER A 174 7.55 10.63 18.61
CA SER A 174 7.99 11.68 17.70
C SER A 174 6.93 12.76 17.62
N LYS A 175 7.32 13.94 17.14
CA LYS A 175 6.34 14.93 16.62
C LYS A 175 5.84 14.46 15.25
N ALA A 176 4.72 15.03 14.82
CA ALA A 176 4.24 14.90 13.45
C ALA A 176 5.36 15.26 12.46
N LEU A 177 5.55 14.42 11.44
CA LEU A 177 6.52 14.61 10.37
C LEU A 177 5.96 15.48 9.24
N TYR A 178 4.63 15.48 9.09
CA TYR A 178 3.87 16.20 8.08
C TYR A 178 2.77 17.08 8.68
N PRO A 179 2.31 18.12 7.96
CA PRO A 179 1.08 18.84 8.31
C PRO A 179 -0.10 17.87 8.49
N THR A 180 -0.95 18.12 9.50
CA THR A 180 -2.04 17.20 9.88
C THR A 180 -3.23 17.23 8.90
N ASP A 181 -3.29 18.22 8.03
CA ASP A 181 -4.27 18.39 6.95
C ASP A 181 -3.80 17.76 5.63
N MET A 182 -2.55 17.28 5.56
CA MET A 182 -2.00 16.63 4.38
C MET A 182 -2.32 15.13 4.41
N ALA A 183 -2.85 14.62 3.29
CA ALA A 183 -3.15 13.20 3.10
C ALA A 183 -2.12 12.49 2.19
N THR A 184 -1.46 13.22 1.30
CA THR A 184 -0.38 12.73 0.42
C THR A 184 0.58 13.87 0.04
N GLU A 185 1.83 13.52 -0.28
CA GLU A 185 2.81 14.45 -0.89
C GLU A 185 2.62 14.60 -2.41
N GLU A 186 1.74 13.78 -3.02
CA GLU A 186 1.55 13.77 -4.47
C GLU A 186 0.87 15.05 -4.97
N THR A 187 1.41 15.57 -6.06
CA THR A 187 0.80 16.69 -6.77
C THR A 187 -0.47 16.24 -7.53
N LEU A 188 -1.33 17.21 -7.87
CA LEU A 188 -2.53 16.94 -8.66
C LEU A 188 -2.20 16.28 -10.01
N GLU A 189 -1.13 16.73 -10.67
CA GLU A 189 -0.66 16.19 -11.94
C GLU A 189 -0.26 14.71 -11.81
N GLU A 190 0.49 14.36 -10.76
CA GLU A 190 0.88 12.97 -10.50
C GLU A 190 -0.34 12.08 -10.26
N ARG A 191 -1.33 12.55 -9.49
CA ARG A 191 -2.59 11.84 -9.27
C ARG A 191 -3.35 11.60 -10.57
N ILE A 192 -3.43 12.62 -11.44
CA ILE A 192 -4.11 12.49 -12.75
C ILE A 192 -3.39 11.47 -13.63
N CYS A 193 -2.05 11.53 -13.71
CA CYS A 193 -1.25 10.54 -14.45
C CYS A 193 -1.54 9.11 -13.97
N GLU A 194 -1.60 8.92 -12.66
CA GLU A 194 -1.87 7.61 -12.05
C GLU A 194 -3.30 7.12 -12.33
N LEU A 195 -4.30 8.00 -12.30
CA LEU A 195 -5.68 7.65 -12.68
C LEU A 195 -5.79 7.22 -14.15
N ILE A 196 -5.14 7.96 -15.07
CA ILE A 196 -5.09 7.59 -16.49
C ILE A 196 -4.39 6.24 -16.67
N ARG A 197 -3.31 6.01 -15.93
CA ARG A 197 -2.56 4.75 -15.96
C ARG A 197 -3.38 3.59 -15.42
N GLU A 198 -4.10 3.77 -14.32
CA GLU A 198 -5.02 2.77 -13.75
C GLU A 198 -6.08 2.35 -14.76
N ALA A 199 -6.76 3.32 -15.39
CA ALA A 199 -7.74 3.06 -16.44
C ALA A 199 -7.11 2.31 -17.62
N SER A 200 -5.91 2.72 -18.03
CA SER A 200 -5.17 2.05 -19.12
C SER A 200 -4.80 0.60 -18.76
N LEU A 201 -4.51 0.31 -17.49
CA LEU A 201 -4.15 -1.03 -17.01
C LEU A 201 -5.34 -1.99 -16.95
N GLU A 202 -6.56 -1.47 -16.76
CA GLU A 202 -7.79 -2.27 -16.67
C GLU A 202 -8.05 -3.05 -17.97
N ASP A 203 -7.89 -2.37 -19.11
CA ASP A 203 -8.13 -2.93 -20.45
C ASP A 203 -6.89 -3.59 -21.09
N SER A 204 -5.72 -3.42 -20.51
CA SER A 204 -4.45 -3.95 -21.05
C SER A 204 -4.31 -5.46 -20.83
N ARG A 205 -3.77 -6.18 -21.82
CA ARG A 205 -3.44 -7.62 -21.75
C ARG A 205 -1.92 -7.87 -21.87
N GLU A 206 -1.48 -9.03 -21.38
CA GLU A 206 -0.10 -9.54 -21.50
C GLU A 206 0.98 -8.63 -20.87
N GLU A 207 2.06 -8.27 -21.58
CA GLU A 207 3.25 -7.59 -21.02
C GLU A 207 3.14 -6.06 -20.94
N LEU A 208 2.11 -5.46 -21.56
CA LEU A 208 1.85 -4.02 -21.53
C LEU A 208 1.80 -3.38 -20.13
N PRO A 209 1.27 -4.03 -19.06
CA PRO A 209 1.18 -3.43 -17.73
C PRO A 209 2.51 -2.92 -17.16
N HIS A 210 3.62 -3.55 -17.56
CA HIS A 210 4.95 -3.25 -17.06
C HIS A 210 5.67 -2.15 -17.83
N SER A 211 5.13 -1.70 -18.98
CA SER A 211 5.75 -0.72 -19.85
C SER A 211 5.00 0.62 -19.97
N LEU A 212 3.78 0.72 -19.39
CA LEU A 212 2.98 1.96 -19.43
C LEU A 212 3.53 3.07 -18.53
N ALA A 213 3.68 4.28 -19.07
CA ALA A 213 3.91 5.50 -18.28
C ALA A 213 3.00 6.63 -18.79
N VAL A 214 2.55 7.52 -17.90
CA VAL A 214 1.72 8.68 -18.27
C VAL A 214 2.44 9.96 -17.90
N THR A 215 2.42 10.95 -18.80
CA THR A 215 2.86 12.32 -18.54
C THR A 215 1.78 13.31 -18.93
N ILE A 216 1.70 14.44 -18.26
CA ILE A 216 0.83 15.57 -18.65
C ILE A 216 1.71 16.60 -19.34
N ASP A 217 1.32 17.02 -20.56
CA ASP A 217 1.99 18.08 -21.31
C ASP A 217 1.40 19.45 -20.97
N GLU A 218 0.07 19.51 -20.83
CA GLU A 218 -0.65 20.74 -20.56
C GLU A 218 -1.87 20.45 -19.66
N MET A 219 -2.05 21.28 -18.64
CA MET A 219 -3.23 21.28 -17.78
C MET A 219 -3.66 22.71 -17.49
N GLY A 220 -4.91 23.04 -17.81
CA GLY A 220 -5.44 24.38 -17.61
C GLY A 220 -6.94 24.41 -17.42
N LYS A 221 -7.43 25.37 -16.62
CA LYS A 221 -8.87 25.62 -16.52
C LYS A 221 -9.32 26.30 -17.81
N ARG A 222 -10.35 25.75 -18.47
CA ARG A 222 -10.93 26.37 -19.66
C ARG A 222 -11.57 27.70 -19.29
N GLU A 223 -11.37 28.72 -20.12
CA GLU A 223 -11.98 30.04 -19.93
C GLU A 223 -13.50 29.93 -19.73
N ASP A 224 -14.01 30.70 -18.76
CA ASP A 224 -15.42 30.79 -18.39
C ASP A 224 -16.13 29.46 -18.10
N SER A 225 -15.38 28.43 -17.72
CA SER A 225 -15.91 27.09 -17.44
C SER A 225 -15.36 26.52 -16.14
N ASN A 226 -16.10 25.60 -15.50
CA ASN A 226 -15.61 24.79 -14.38
C ASN A 226 -14.91 23.50 -14.86
N ILE A 227 -14.53 23.43 -16.13
CA ILE A 227 -13.87 22.29 -16.77
C ILE A 227 -12.36 22.57 -16.86
N PHE A 228 -11.56 21.53 -16.62
CA PHE A 228 -10.12 21.52 -16.90
C PHE A 228 -9.85 20.77 -18.20
N ASP A 229 -8.99 21.35 -19.03
CA ASP A 229 -8.42 20.71 -20.20
C ASP A 229 -7.09 20.07 -19.81
N ILE A 230 -6.95 18.77 -20.07
CA ILE A 230 -5.80 17.95 -19.70
C ILE A 230 -5.29 17.24 -20.96
N HIS A 231 -4.06 17.54 -21.34
CA HIS A 231 -3.35 16.87 -22.42
C HIS A 231 -2.32 15.91 -21.83
N ALA A 232 -2.52 14.61 -22.03
CA ALA A 232 -1.67 13.56 -21.47
C ALA A 232 -1.15 12.61 -22.54
N ASN A 233 0.09 12.16 -22.38
CA ASN A 233 0.74 11.14 -23.20
C ASN A 233 0.81 9.82 -22.45
N LEU A 234 0.41 8.73 -23.10
CA LEU A 234 0.60 7.35 -22.63
C LEU A 234 1.74 6.69 -23.42
N TRP A 235 2.82 6.40 -22.72
CA TRP A 235 4.04 5.79 -23.25
C TRP A 235 4.01 4.27 -23.08
N VAL A 236 4.57 3.54 -24.05
CA VAL A 236 4.78 2.08 -24.01
C VAL A 236 6.22 1.76 -24.41
N GLU A 237 6.88 0.84 -23.69
CA GLU A 237 8.13 0.22 -24.17
C GLU A 237 7.83 -0.82 -25.26
N ARG A 238 8.76 -0.93 -26.22
CA ARG A 238 8.76 -1.92 -27.30
C ARG A 238 9.82 -2.99 -27.05
#